data_AF-A0A973Z483-F1
#
_entry.id   AF-A0A973Z483-F1
#
_cell.length_a   1.000
_cell.length_b   1.000
_cell.length_c   1.000
_cell.angle_alpha   90.00
_cell.angle_beta   90.00
_cell.angle_gamma   90.00
#
_symmetry.space_group_name_H-M   'P 1'
#
loop_
_entity.id
_entity.type
_entity.pdbx_description
1 polymer ?
#
loop_
_entity_poly.entity_id
_entity_poly.type
_entity_poly.pdbx_seq_one_letter_code
_entity_poly.pdbx_strand_id
1 'polypeptide(L)'
;HAYDIAKLEGSLIARAARDGEKVLALNEKKYVLDPSMTVIADEKQVHDIGGIMGGEDSGVTEGTTDVMLEIAYFTPDRIARTGQKLSLTSDARSRFERGVDPAFLGDGLEILTGLILDICGGEASEAILAGTPPIEERTVRFDPERAFALGGVKVPEDNQRSILESLGFEFVGQRDVRVPSWRRDVIGTADLVEEVARITGYDKVVAAPLPRQAGVAKPTATRSQMIERNVRRAAASRGLDEAVTWSFISEAEAEAFGPGAWALANPISEDMKVMRPSLLPGLIAAARRNLDRGAPSARLFEVGRRYLAENERPTATVLLAGDKTPRSWRSGKSRPFDAFDAKGEAIALLEAAGAPVANLQLYPDAGPTWHPGRSATLRLGPKTIVAAFGELHPRLEKLADAPERAVAAEVYLDAIPIPRSSGHARAHYTPPTLQPVTRDFAFIVPADLPADTLIRAIRGAEKQAIIAARLFDRFEASDGLSLAVEVTLQPGEKSFTEMELAEISKRVVAAAEKLGARLRT
;
A
#
# COMPACT_ATOMS: atom_id res chain seq x y z
N HIS A 1 22.27 0.41 40.84
CA HIS A 1 21.33 -0.51 41.50
C HIS A 1 21.85 -0.82 42.91
N ALA A 2 21.01 -1.30 43.82
CA ALA A 2 21.44 -1.64 45.18
C ALA A 2 20.97 -3.06 45.53
N TYR A 3 21.90 -3.90 45.94
CA TYR A 3 21.64 -5.28 46.34
C TYR A 3 21.75 -5.42 47.86
N ASP A 4 20.93 -6.29 48.45
CA ASP A 4 21.10 -6.70 49.84
C ASP A 4 22.30 -7.66 49.96
N ILE A 5 23.35 -7.25 50.68
CA ILE A 5 24.57 -8.04 50.83
C ILE A 5 24.29 -9.41 51.45
N ALA A 6 23.33 -9.49 52.38
CA ALA A 6 23.00 -10.75 53.05
C ALA A 6 22.39 -11.80 52.08
N LYS A 7 21.96 -11.37 50.90
CA LYS A 7 21.37 -12.23 49.86
C LYS A 7 22.33 -12.60 48.74
N LEU A 8 23.58 -12.14 48.80
CA LEU A 8 24.62 -12.44 47.82
C LEU A 8 25.54 -13.57 48.31
N GLU A 9 25.96 -14.44 47.39
CA GLU A 9 26.86 -15.56 47.66
C GLU A 9 28.17 -15.38 46.88
N GLY A 10 29.21 -14.91 47.56
CA GLY A 10 30.52 -14.65 46.96
C GLY A 10 30.58 -13.30 46.24
N SER A 11 31.31 -13.26 45.12
CA SER A 11 31.53 -12.02 44.36
C SER A 11 30.44 -11.80 43.31
N LEU A 12 30.03 -10.55 43.10
CA LEU A 12 29.22 -10.18 41.94
C LEU A 12 30.09 -10.16 40.67
N ILE A 13 29.53 -10.72 39.60
CA ILE A 13 30.18 -10.91 38.31
C ILE A 13 29.23 -10.44 37.21
N ALA A 14 29.70 -9.46 36.44
CA ALA A 14 29.08 -9.11 35.16
C ALA A 14 29.53 -10.12 34.09
N ARG A 15 28.59 -10.87 33.53
CA ARG A 15 28.89 -11.91 32.52
C ARG A 15 27.76 -12.06 31.50
N ALA A 16 28.02 -12.82 30.44
CA ALA A 16 26.94 -13.33 29.60
C ALA A 16 26.07 -14.32 30.41
N ALA A 17 24.76 -14.33 30.13
CA ALA A 17 23.88 -15.35 30.66
C ALA A 17 24.24 -16.72 30.10
N ARG A 18 23.92 -17.78 30.83
CA ARG A 18 23.97 -19.15 30.30
C ARG A 18 22.69 -19.43 29.53
N ASP A 19 22.76 -20.31 28.54
CA ASP A 19 21.58 -20.67 27.77
C ASP A 19 20.52 -21.35 28.65
N GLY A 20 19.30 -20.82 28.64
CA GLY A 20 18.21 -21.29 29.47
C GLY A 20 18.27 -20.86 30.95
N GLU A 21 19.22 -19.99 31.32
CA GLU A 21 19.32 -19.42 32.68
C GLU A 21 18.05 -18.63 33.01
N LYS A 22 17.59 -18.67 34.26
CA LYS A 22 16.32 -18.06 34.66
C LYS A 22 16.55 -17.01 35.73
N VAL A 23 15.76 -15.95 35.66
CA VAL A 23 15.70 -14.90 36.70
C VAL A 23 14.25 -14.53 36.94
N LEU A 24 13.87 -14.42 38.22
CA LEU A 24 12.63 -13.80 38.65
C LEU A 24 12.94 -12.31 38.87
N ALA A 25 12.40 -11.46 38.01
CA ALA A 25 12.66 -10.02 38.07
C ALA A 25 11.68 -9.32 39.01
N LEU A 26 12.03 -8.10 39.46
CA LEU A 26 11.22 -7.27 40.38
C LEU A 26 9.81 -6.94 39.89
N ASN A 27 9.49 -7.17 38.62
CA ASN A 27 8.12 -7.07 38.08
C ASN A 27 7.31 -8.37 38.22
N GLU A 28 7.75 -9.29 39.08
CA GLU A 28 7.15 -10.58 39.38
C GLU A 28 7.07 -11.53 38.17
N LYS A 29 7.87 -11.27 37.12
CA LYS A 29 7.93 -12.12 35.92
C LYS A 29 9.23 -12.92 35.88
N LYS A 30 9.10 -14.18 35.46
CA LYS A 30 10.24 -15.07 35.19
C LYS A 30 10.67 -14.93 33.74
N TYR A 31 11.95 -14.65 33.55
CA TYR A 31 12.57 -14.56 32.24
C TYR A 31 13.52 -15.74 32.03
N VAL A 32 13.55 -16.24 30.78
CA VAL A 32 14.53 -17.22 30.32
C VAL A 32 15.55 -16.46 29.48
N LEU A 33 16.81 -16.56 29.87
CA LEU A 33 17.91 -15.81 29.32
C LEU A 33 18.75 -16.70 28.39
N ASP A 34 19.53 -16.04 27.53
CA ASP A 34 20.46 -16.71 26.62
C ASP A 34 21.79 -15.93 26.51
N PRO A 35 22.85 -16.53 25.94
CA PRO A 35 24.19 -15.95 25.94
C PRO A 35 24.36 -14.60 25.23
N SER A 36 23.35 -14.10 24.52
CA SER A 36 23.37 -12.74 23.99
C SER A 36 23.10 -11.65 25.04
N MET A 37 22.61 -12.03 26.23
CA MET A 37 22.21 -11.12 27.30
C MET A 37 23.32 -10.97 28.34
N THR A 38 23.52 -9.75 28.83
CA THR A 38 24.44 -9.49 29.96
C THR A 38 23.65 -9.54 31.26
N VAL A 39 24.21 -10.22 32.26
CA VAL A 39 23.62 -10.37 33.60
C VAL A 39 24.62 -9.97 34.66
N ILE A 40 24.09 -9.52 35.80
CA ILE A 40 24.84 -9.44 37.05
C ILE A 40 24.43 -10.67 37.86
N ALA A 41 25.42 -11.47 38.22
CA ALA A 41 25.23 -12.75 38.87
C ALA A 41 26.28 -12.94 39.96
N ASP A 42 26.03 -13.81 40.91
CA ASP A 42 27.06 -14.31 41.82
C ASP A 42 27.45 -15.75 41.47
N GLU A 43 28.10 -16.46 42.40
CA GLU A 43 28.51 -17.85 42.19
C GLU A 43 27.33 -18.82 42.06
N LYS A 44 26.15 -18.43 42.55
CA LYS A 44 24.96 -19.25 42.65
C LYS A 44 23.91 -18.95 41.59
N GLN A 45 23.58 -17.68 41.36
CA GLN A 45 22.45 -17.30 40.50
C GLN A 45 22.56 -15.91 39.87
N VAL A 46 21.63 -15.62 38.96
CA VAL A 46 21.47 -14.29 38.35
C VAL A 46 20.66 -13.39 39.27
N HIS A 47 21.15 -12.18 39.46
CA HIS A 47 20.57 -11.16 40.33
C HIS A 47 20.08 -9.94 39.59
N ASP A 48 20.49 -9.70 38.34
CA ASP A 48 19.98 -8.60 37.50
C ASP A 48 20.11 -8.97 36.02
N ILE A 49 19.08 -8.64 35.24
CA ILE A 49 19.20 -8.50 33.79
C ILE A 49 19.91 -7.17 33.54
N GLY A 50 21.24 -7.21 33.49
CA GLY A 50 22.13 -6.05 33.61
C GLY A 50 21.68 -4.82 32.81
N GLY A 51 21.50 -3.70 33.51
CA GLY A 51 21.07 -2.43 32.92
C GLY A 51 19.59 -2.37 32.54
N ILE A 52 18.80 -3.39 32.90
CA ILE A 52 17.37 -3.48 32.59
C ILE A 52 16.55 -3.67 33.86
N MET A 53 16.73 -4.76 34.61
CA MET A 53 15.86 -5.04 35.76
C MET A 53 16.48 -6.02 36.74
N GLY A 54 16.61 -5.55 37.98
CA GLY A 54 17.02 -6.37 39.13
C GLY A 54 16.10 -7.56 39.34
N GLY A 55 16.69 -8.61 39.90
CA GLY A 55 16.03 -9.79 40.41
C GLY A 55 15.31 -9.49 41.71
N GLU A 56 14.22 -10.21 41.96
CA GLU A 56 13.46 -10.12 43.20
C GLU A 56 14.26 -10.64 44.40
N ASP A 57 15.03 -11.71 44.19
CA ASP A 57 15.71 -12.44 45.26
C ASP A 57 16.88 -11.66 45.91
N SER A 58 17.44 -10.65 45.24
CA SER A 58 18.58 -9.86 45.73
C SER A 58 18.23 -8.41 46.09
N GLY A 59 16.96 -8.03 45.92
CA GLY A 59 16.49 -6.68 46.21
C GLY A 59 16.52 -6.32 47.70
N VAL A 60 16.67 -5.03 47.99
CA VAL A 60 16.58 -4.44 49.34
C VAL A 60 15.17 -4.63 49.91
N THR A 61 15.08 -4.95 51.19
CA THR A 61 13.82 -5.17 51.95
C THR A 61 13.85 -4.40 53.27
N GLU A 62 12.76 -4.42 54.03
CA GLU A 62 12.70 -3.78 55.37
C GLU A 62 13.76 -4.32 56.35
N GLY A 63 14.24 -5.56 56.15
CA GLY A 63 15.26 -6.17 56.99
C GLY A 63 16.71 -5.93 56.54
N THR A 64 16.93 -5.22 55.43
CA THR A 64 18.27 -5.02 54.87
C THR A 64 19.06 -4.01 55.71
N THR A 65 20.25 -4.41 56.17
CA THR A 65 21.18 -3.56 56.92
C THR A 65 22.37 -3.09 56.08
N ASP A 66 22.82 -3.95 55.17
CA ASP A 66 24.05 -3.75 54.40
C ASP A 66 23.75 -3.86 52.90
N VAL A 67 24.19 -2.87 52.11
CA VAL A 67 23.89 -2.79 50.68
C VAL A 67 25.15 -2.73 49.82
N MET A 68 25.12 -3.43 48.69
CA MET A 68 26.13 -3.34 47.63
C MET A 68 25.61 -2.43 46.52
N LEU A 69 26.33 -1.36 46.20
CA LEU A 69 25.97 -0.43 45.14
C LEU A 69 26.61 -0.82 43.81
N GLU A 70 25.79 -0.90 42.78
CA GLU A 70 26.24 -1.07 41.40
C GLU A 70 26.04 0.22 40.61
N ILE A 71 27.15 0.76 40.10
CA ILE A 71 27.17 1.85 39.12
C ILE A 71 27.95 1.35 37.90
N ALA A 72 27.23 1.06 36.83
CA ALA A 72 27.78 0.38 35.66
C ALA A 72 27.41 1.09 34.36
N TYR A 73 28.27 0.92 33.35
CA TYR A 73 27.96 1.24 31.96
C TYR A 73 27.66 -0.05 31.21
N PHE A 74 26.51 -0.08 30.53
CA PHE A 74 26.14 -1.18 29.64
C PHE A 74 26.13 -0.73 28.20
N THR A 75 26.62 -1.61 27.31
CA THR A 75 26.64 -1.38 25.87
C THR A 75 25.20 -1.19 25.33
N PRO A 76 24.84 -0.01 24.78
CA PRO A 76 23.44 0.34 24.51
C PRO A 76 22.72 -0.57 23.51
N ASP A 77 23.39 -1.05 22.46
CA ASP A 77 22.79 -1.96 21.49
C ASP A 77 22.45 -3.34 22.10
N ARG A 78 23.24 -3.81 23.07
CA ARG A 78 22.95 -5.06 23.78
C ARG A 78 21.73 -4.92 24.68
N ILE A 79 21.60 -3.78 25.35
CA ILE A 79 20.42 -3.46 26.17
C ILE A 79 19.16 -3.40 25.30
N ALA A 80 19.22 -2.70 24.15
CA ALA A 80 18.11 -2.61 23.21
C ALA A 80 17.65 -4.01 22.73
N ARG A 81 18.61 -4.85 22.30
CA ARG A 81 18.31 -6.23 21.82
C ARG A 81 17.73 -7.11 22.92
N THR A 82 18.30 -7.05 24.13
CA THR A 82 17.82 -7.83 25.27
C THR A 82 16.40 -7.41 25.66
N GLY A 83 16.15 -6.11 25.79
CA GLY A 83 14.83 -5.57 26.13
C GLY A 83 13.76 -5.88 25.08
N GLN A 84 14.09 -5.82 23.78
CA GLN A 84 13.19 -6.24 22.71
C GLN A 84 12.89 -7.74 22.76
N LYS A 85 13.93 -8.57 22.89
CA LYS A 85 13.80 -10.03 22.91
C LYS A 85 12.97 -10.51 24.10
N LEU A 86 13.12 -9.88 25.26
CA LEU A 86 12.35 -10.19 26.47
C LEU A 86 11.02 -9.44 26.57
N SER A 87 10.72 -8.53 25.63
CA SER A 87 9.58 -7.59 25.71
C SER A 87 9.49 -6.90 27.08
N LEU A 88 10.65 -6.53 27.64
CA LEU A 88 10.80 -6.02 29.00
C LEU A 88 11.14 -4.53 28.96
N THR A 89 10.36 -3.69 29.66
CA THR A 89 10.53 -2.24 29.69
C THR A 89 10.83 -1.78 31.12
N SER A 90 11.80 -0.87 31.27
CA SER A 90 12.13 -0.22 32.53
C SER A 90 12.77 1.15 32.29
N ASP A 91 12.81 1.96 33.34
CA ASP A 91 13.53 3.24 33.34
C ASP A 91 15.03 3.08 33.07
N ALA A 92 15.64 2.02 33.61
CA ALA A 92 17.04 1.68 33.39
C ALA A 92 17.28 1.35 31.91
N ARG A 93 16.49 0.43 31.34
CA ARG A 93 16.56 0.08 29.91
C ARG A 93 16.46 1.32 29.03
N SER A 94 15.44 2.15 29.29
CA SER A 94 15.16 3.38 28.52
C SER A 94 16.39 4.31 28.48
N ARG A 95 17.14 4.42 29.58
CA ARG A 95 18.35 5.25 29.66
C ARG A 95 19.55 4.54 29.03
N PHE A 96 19.83 3.29 29.41
CA PHE A 96 20.98 2.54 28.92
C PHE A 96 20.90 2.23 27.43
N GLU A 97 19.73 1.93 26.87
CA GLU A 97 19.57 1.68 25.42
C GLU A 97 19.80 2.95 24.59
N ARG A 98 19.47 4.13 25.15
CA ARG A 98 19.82 5.43 24.57
C ARG A 98 21.25 5.84 24.86
N GLY A 99 21.94 5.19 25.78
CA GLY A 99 23.30 5.47 26.19
C GLY A 99 23.35 6.46 27.34
N VAL A 100 24.06 6.07 28.39
CA VAL A 100 24.43 6.94 29.52
C VAL A 100 25.88 7.36 29.37
N ASP A 101 26.27 8.43 30.06
CA ASP A 101 27.63 8.93 30.02
C ASP A 101 28.62 7.95 30.69
N PRO A 102 29.59 7.37 29.95
CA PRO A 102 30.58 6.48 30.53
C PRO A 102 31.57 7.21 31.46
N ALA A 103 31.72 8.53 31.37
CA ALA A 103 32.59 9.30 32.26
C ALA A 103 31.94 9.59 33.63
N PHE A 104 30.62 9.47 33.74
CA PHE A 104 29.87 9.81 34.95
C PHE A 104 29.85 8.70 36.02
N LEU A 105 30.50 7.56 35.80
CA LEU A 105 30.41 6.42 36.73
C LEU A 105 31.02 6.73 38.12
N GLY A 106 32.15 7.44 38.17
CA GLY A 106 32.81 7.82 39.42
C GLY A 106 31.96 8.81 40.22
N ASP A 107 31.61 9.94 39.59
CA ASP A 107 30.74 10.96 40.19
C ASP A 107 29.40 10.37 40.62
N GLY A 108 28.81 9.49 39.80
CA GLY A 108 27.56 8.81 40.12
C GLY A 108 27.66 7.93 41.36
N LEU A 109 28.79 7.25 41.57
CA LEU A 109 29.05 6.48 42.79
C LEU A 109 29.21 7.38 44.00
N GLU A 110 29.99 8.46 43.90
CA GLU A 110 30.18 9.40 45.01
C GLU A 110 28.86 10.06 45.42
N ILE A 111 28.09 10.56 44.45
CA ILE A 111 26.78 11.19 44.68
C ILE A 111 25.83 10.20 45.35
N LEU A 112 25.69 8.98 44.83
CA LEU A 112 24.78 8.00 45.40
C LEU A 112 25.22 7.58 46.80
N THR A 113 26.51 7.39 47.03
CA THR A 113 27.07 7.04 48.34
C THR A 113 26.81 8.14 49.36
N GLY A 114 27.08 9.41 49.00
CA GLY A 114 26.79 10.56 49.85
C GLY A 114 25.32 10.67 50.24
N LEU A 115 24.41 10.50 49.27
CA LEU A 115 22.96 10.51 49.53
C LEU A 115 22.54 9.40 50.50
N ILE A 116 23.12 8.20 50.39
CA ILE A 116 22.81 7.10 51.32
C ILE A 116 23.31 7.42 52.72
N LEU A 117 24.54 7.93 52.86
CA LEU A 117 25.09 8.30 54.17
C LEU A 117 24.29 9.43 54.83
N ASP A 118 23.88 10.43 54.06
CA ASP A 118 23.12 11.58 54.55
C ASP A 118 21.69 11.19 54.99
N ILE A 119 21.05 10.27 54.27
CA ILE A 119 19.63 9.92 54.47
C ILE A 119 19.49 8.71 55.42
N CYS A 120 20.29 7.67 55.22
CA CYS A 120 20.17 6.38 55.90
C CYS A 120 21.25 6.17 56.98
N GLY A 121 22.35 6.94 56.94
CA GLY A 121 23.52 6.71 57.79
C GLY A 121 24.37 5.53 57.32
N GLY A 122 25.18 4.99 58.24
CA GLY A 122 26.10 3.88 57.98
C GLY A 122 27.53 4.33 57.68
N GLU A 123 28.34 3.40 57.19
CA GLU A 123 29.75 3.62 56.82
C GLU A 123 29.98 3.08 55.40
N ALA A 124 30.66 3.85 54.56
CA ALA A 124 30.99 3.44 53.19
C ALA A 124 32.35 2.73 53.14
N SER A 125 32.42 1.64 52.37
CA SER A 125 33.67 0.97 52.05
C SER A 125 34.47 1.71 50.97
N GLU A 126 35.68 1.22 50.67
CA GLU A 126 36.42 1.65 49.48
C GLU A 126 35.66 1.25 48.20
N ALA A 127 35.76 2.11 47.18
CA ALA A 127 35.17 1.85 45.87
C ALA A 127 35.96 0.75 45.13
N ILE A 128 35.25 -0.22 44.57
CA ILE A 128 35.83 -1.28 43.74
C ILE A 128 35.52 -0.98 42.27
N LEU A 129 36.56 -0.83 41.47
CA LEU A 129 36.46 -0.58 40.04
C LEU A 129 36.79 -1.85 39.25
N ALA A 130 35.84 -2.33 38.45
CA ALA A 130 36.01 -3.48 37.57
C ALA A 130 35.87 -3.06 36.10
N GLY A 131 36.96 -3.25 35.34
CA GLY A 131 37.03 -2.87 33.93
C GLY A 131 37.36 -1.38 33.71
N THR A 132 37.26 -0.94 32.44
CA THR A 132 37.54 0.44 32.03
C THR A 132 36.32 0.99 31.28
N PRO A 133 35.80 2.17 31.68
CA PRO A 133 34.71 2.80 30.94
C PRO A 133 35.14 3.14 29.50
N PRO A 134 34.29 2.95 28.49
CA PRO A 134 34.64 3.22 27.09
C PRO A 134 34.56 4.72 26.79
N ILE A 135 35.45 5.49 27.41
CA ILE A 135 35.59 6.93 27.19
C ILE A 135 36.51 7.13 25.99
N GLU A 136 35.95 7.54 24.86
CA GLU A 136 36.70 7.89 23.66
C GLU A 136 36.71 9.41 23.50
N GLU A 137 37.91 9.98 23.35
CA GLU A 137 38.07 11.39 23.03
C GLU A 137 37.72 11.61 21.56
N ARG A 138 36.55 12.18 21.31
CA ARG A 138 36.04 12.44 19.96
C ARG A 138 36.17 13.92 19.64
N THR A 139 36.87 14.24 18.56
CA THR A 139 36.97 15.60 18.04
C THR A 139 36.25 15.70 16.69
N VAL A 140 35.41 16.73 16.55
CA VAL A 140 34.69 17.03 15.31
C VAL A 140 35.17 18.35 14.74
N ARG A 141 35.32 18.39 13.41
CA ARG A 141 35.69 19.61 12.70
C ARG A 141 34.59 20.67 12.82
N PHE A 142 34.93 21.83 13.36
CA PHE A 142 34.11 23.03 13.37
C PHE A 142 34.40 23.90 12.14
N ASP A 143 33.33 24.25 11.45
CA ASP A 143 33.35 25.16 10.30
C ASP A 143 32.17 26.14 10.40
N PRO A 144 32.41 27.40 10.78
CA PRO A 144 31.34 28.35 11.09
C PRO A 144 30.46 28.68 9.88
N GLU A 145 30.97 28.49 8.65
CA GLU A 145 30.20 28.72 7.43
C GLU A 145 29.09 27.66 7.23
N ARG A 146 29.26 26.47 7.83
CA ARG A 146 28.29 25.38 7.70
C ARG A 146 26.96 25.67 8.38
N ALA A 147 26.94 26.50 9.41
CA ALA A 147 25.69 26.93 10.07
C ALA A 147 24.72 27.56 9.07
N PHE A 148 25.23 28.37 8.14
CA PHE A 148 24.44 28.93 7.06
C PHE A 148 24.29 27.98 5.86
N ALA A 149 25.40 27.39 5.41
CA ALA A 149 25.39 26.57 4.18
C ALA A 149 24.56 25.29 4.28
N LEU A 150 24.48 24.69 5.48
CA LEU A 150 23.71 23.48 5.75
C LEU A 150 22.47 23.77 6.61
N GLY A 151 22.62 24.56 7.67
CA GLY A 151 21.53 24.85 8.61
C GLY A 151 20.63 26.01 8.21
N GLY A 152 21.01 26.82 7.21
CA GLY A 152 20.23 27.97 6.76
C GLY A 152 20.13 29.12 7.77
N VAL A 153 20.88 29.07 8.88
CA VAL A 153 20.88 30.09 9.94
C VAL A 153 22.14 30.95 9.86
N LYS A 154 21.98 32.27 9.86
CA LYS A 154 23.10 33.22 9.93
C LYS A 154 23.43 33.50 11.39
N VAL A 155 24.51 32.91 11.88
CA VAL A 155 24.99 33.09 13.25
C VAL A 155 26.46 33.50 13.21
N PRO A 156 26.88 34.63 13.83
CA PRO A 156 28.28 34.99 13.94
C PRO A 156 29.11 33.88 14.61
N GLU A 157 30.35 33.67 14.16
CA GLU A 157 31.21 32.59 14.67
C GLU A 157 31.32 32.59 16.20
N ASP A 158 31.54 33.75 16.83
CA ASP A 158 31.66 33.87 18.29
C ASP A 158 30.40 33.36 19.02
N ASN A 159 29.21 33.62 18.45
CA ASN A 159 27.97 33.12 19.01
C ASN A 159 27.82 31.60 18.81
N GLN A 160 28.27 31.06 17.66
CA GLN A 160 28.29 29.62 17.44
C GLN A 160 29.19 28.92 18.46
N ARG A 161 30.39 29.48 18.71
CA ARG A 161 31.33 28.97 19.71
C ARG A 161 30.71 29.00 21.11
N SER A 162 30.14 30.14 21.51
CA SER A 162 29.49 30.30 22.82
C SER A 162 28.33 29.31 23.03
N ILE A 163 27.53 29.04 21.99
CA ILE A 163 26.48 28.01 22.04
C ILE A 163 27.07 26.64 22.31
N LEU A 164 28.08 26.23 21.53
CA LEU A 164 28.72 24.92 21.68
C LEU A 164 29.41 24.79 23.04
N GLU A 165 30.13 25.80 23.51
CA GLU A 165 30.75 25.80 24.84
C GLU A 165 29.70 25.68 25.96
N SER A 166 28.57 26.38 25.85
CA SER A 166 27.47 26.28 26.82
C SER A 166 26.81 24.90 26.86
N LEU A 167 26.91 24.14 25.77
CA LEU A 167 26.44 22.75 25.66
C LEU A 167 27.47 21.73 26.15
N GLY A 168 28.65 22.20 26.58
CA GLY A 168 29.74 21.38 27.11
C GLY A 168 30.75 20.89 26.07
N PHE A 169 30.70 21.41 24.85
CA PHE A 169 31.76 21.18 23.88
C PHE A 169 32.99 22.03 24.18
N GLU A 170 34.18 21.55 23.86
CA GLU A 170 35.42 22.28 24.11
C GLU A 170 36.22 22.48 22.83
N PHE A 171 36.65 23.71 22.56
CA PHE A 171 37.45 24.01 21.37
C PHE A 171 38.91 23.61 21.58
N VAL A 172 39.38 22.68 20.74
CA VAL A 172 40.79 22.28 20.65
C VAL A 172 41.41 23.03 19.48
N GLY A 173 41.98 24.20 19.77
CA GLY A 173 42.45 25.14 18.76
C GLY A 173 41.30 25.86 18.04
N GLN A 174 41.52 26.28 16.80
CA GLN A 174 40.54 27.14 16.10
C GLN A 174 39.43 26.36 15.40
N ARG A 175 39.61 25.08 15.11
CA ARG A 175 38.76 24.41 14.13
C ARG A 175 38.32 23.02 14.52
N ASP A 176 38.74 22.52 15.67
CA ASP A 176 38.32 21.20 16.14
C ASP A 176 37.64 21.38 17.50
N VAL A 177 36.59 20.59 17.71
CA VAL A 177 35.73 20.66 18.89
C VAL A 177 35.66 19.29 19.51
N ARG A 178 36.09 19.17 20.76
CA ARG A 178 35.96 17.98 21.58
C ARG A 178 34.50 17.80 22.00
N VAL A 179 33.97 16.62 21.71
CA VAL A 179 32.60 16.22 22.01
C VAL A 179 32.55 15.75 23.47
N PRO A 180 31.62 16.26 24.30
CA PRO A 180 31.48 15.78 25.67
C PRO A 180 31.02 14.32 25.69
N SER A 181 31.43 13.58 26.71
CA SER A 181 31.23 12.12 26.82
C SER A 181 29.75 11.70 26.83
N TRP A 182 28.85 12.56 27.33
CA TRP A 182 27.40 12.33 27.32
C TRP A 182 26.74 12.52 25.95
N ARG A 183 27.43 13.12 24.96
CA ARG A 183 26.88 13.40 23.62
C ARG A 183 27.27 12.35 22.58
N ARG A 184 26.61 11.20 22.62
CA ARG A 184 26.86 10.09 21.69
C ARG A 184 26.36 10.32 20.26
N ASP A 185 25.39 11.21 20.11
CA ASP A 185 24.70 11.56 18.87
C ASP A 185 25.56 12.44 17.94
N VAL A 186 26.63 13.05 18.47
CA VAL A 186 27.53 13.91 17.70
C VAL A 186 28.66 13.09 17.11
N ILE A 187 28.69 12.99 15.78
CA ILE A 187 29.65 12.18 15.02
C ILE A 187 30.38 13.05 13.98
N GLY A 188 29.76 14.14 13.52
CA GLY A 188 30.35 15.00 12.49
C GLY A 188 29.86 16.45 12.52
N THR A 189 30.39 17.24 11.58
CA THR A 189 30.14 18.68 11.51
C THR A 189 28.65 19.03 11.37
N ALA A 190 27.86 18.16 10.74
CA ALA A 190 26.42 18.37 10.60
C ALA A 190 25.69 18.40 11.96
N ASP A 191 26.16 17.63 12.94
CA ASP A 191 25.56 17.58 14.27
C ASP A 191 25.89 18.87 15.05
N LEU A 192 27.09 19.43 14.88
CA LEU A 192 27.42 20.76 15.42
C LEU A 192 26.55 21.86 14.80
N VAL A 193 26.25 21.76 13.50
CA VAL A 193 25.33 22.69 12.82
C VAL A 193 23.92 22.56 13.37
N GLU A 194 23.46 21.33 13.61
CA GLU A 194 22.15 21.06 14.21
C GLU A 194 22.04 21.68 15.60
N GLU A 195 23.07 21.52 16.45
CA GLU A 195 23.13 22.15 17.78
C GLU A 195 23.07 23.67 17.71
N VAL A 196 23.85 24.29 16.82
CA VAL A 196 23.83 25.73 16.60
C VAL A 196 22.46 26.20 16.13
N ALA A 197 21.86 25.50 15.16
CA ALA A 197 20.55 25.85 14.61
C ALA A 197 19.42 25.65 15.64
N ARG A 198 19.47 24.57 16.43
CA ARG A 198 18.49 24.21 17.46
C ARG A 198 18.45 25.24 18.58
N ILE A 199 19.62 25.67 19.08
CA ILE A 199 19.70 26.72 20.11
C ILE A 199 19.39 28.11 19.54
N THR A 200 19.78 28.37 18.29
CA THR A 200 19.46 29.63 17.62
C THR A 200 17.95 29.79 17.38
N GLY A 201 17.26 28.70 17.10
CA GLY A 201 15.83 28.63 16.77
C GLY A 201 15.60 28.33 15.29
N TYR A 202 14.88 27.25 15.00
CA TYR A 202 14.55 26.83 13.61
C TYR A 202 13.63 27.82 12.90
N ASP A 203 12.88 28.63 13.63
CA ASP A 203 12.07 29.74 13.12
C ASP A 203 12.90 30.84 12.43
N LYS A 204 14.20 30.92 12.73
CA LYS A 204 15.13 31.86 12.08
C LYS A 204 15.67 31.36 10.74
N VAL A 205 15.36 30.13 10.34
CA VAL A 205 15.69 29.62 9.01
C VAL A 205 14.81 30.35 8.00
N VAL A 206 15.43 31.23 7.20
CA VAL A 206 14.70 32.03 6.21
C VAL A 206 14.23 31.12 5.08
N ALA A 207 12.92 31.09 4.84
CA ALA A 207 12.34 30.38 3.71
C ALA A 207 12.91 30.95 2.39
N ALA A 208 13.69 30.14 1.68
CA ALA A 208 14.20 30.48 0.36
C ALA A 208 13.41 29.72 -0.72
N PRO A 209 13.08 30.35 -1.85
CA PRO A 209 12.46 29.63 -2.96
C PRO A 209 13.43 28.56 -3.47
N LEU A 210 12.91 27.35 -3.72
CA LEU A 210 13.70 26.31 -4.37
C LEU A 210 14.21 26.82 -5.73
N PRO A 211 15.47 26.54 -6.10
CA PRO A 211 16.00 26.93 -7.40
C PRO A 211 15.11 26.40 -8.52
N ARG A 212 14.63 27.29 -9.39
CA ARG A 212 13.94 26.88 -10.61
C ARG A 212 14.97 26.45 -11.63
N GLN A 213 14.89 25.20 -12.08
CA GLN A 213 15.59 24.79 -13.29
C GLN A 213 15.09 25.62 -14.47
N ALA A 214 16.00 26.07 -15.33
CA ALA A 214 15.62 26.80 -16.54
C ALA A 214 14.79 25.92 -17.48
N GLY A 215 13.77 26.50 -18.10
CA GLY A 215 12.92 25.83 -19.09
C GLY A 215 11.49 25.53 -18.61
N VAL A 216 10.77 24.75 -19.42
CA VAL A 216 9.39 24.34 -19.13
C VAL A 216 9.39 23.09 -18.26
N ALA A 217 8.54 23.07 -17.23
CA ALA A 217 8.38 21.92 -16.35
C ALA A 217 8.00 20.68 -17.16
N LYS A 218 8.78 19.60 -17.00
CA LYS A 218 8.45 18.30 -17.60
C LYS A 218 7.39 17.61 -16.74
N PRO A 219 6.40 16.93 -17.34
CA PRO A 219 5.48 16.09 -16.58
C PRO A 219 6.26 15.06 -15.76
N THR A 220 6.02 15.03 -14.45
CA THR A 220 6.68 14.11 -13.51
C THR A 220 5.89 12.83 -13.28
N ALA A 221 4.59 12.85 -13.58
CA ALA A 221 3.72 11.68 -13.41
C ALA A 221 4.09 10.59 -14.42
N THR A 222 4.26 9.36 -13.93
CA THR A 222 4.49 8.20 -14.79
C THR A 222 3.22 7.87 -15.59
N ARG A 223 3.37 7.10 -16.68
CA ARG A 223 2.23 6.62 -17.46
C ARG A 223 1.20 5.87 -16.60
N SER A 224 1.66 5.01 -15.69
CA SER A 224 0.77 4.25 -14.80
C SER A 224 -0.03 5.20 -13.88
N GLN A 225 0.63 6.19 -13.27
CA GLN A 225 -0.05 7.19 -12.45
C GLN A 225 -1.10 7.99 -13.25
N MET A 226 -0.79 8.34 -14.50
CA MET A 226 -1.73 9.02 -15.39
C MET A 226 -2.93 8.15 -15.76
N ILE A 227 -2.71 6.87 -16.09
CA ILE A 227 -3.79 5.90 -16.36
C ILE A 227 -4.70 5.77 -15.15
N GLU A 228 -4.14 5.52 -13.97
CA GLU A 228 -4.93 5.37 -12.74
C GLU A 228 -5.74 6.64 -12.43
N ARG A 229 -5.16 7.83 -12.61
CA ARG A 229 -5.87 9.12 -12.44
C ARG A 229 -7.03 9.26 -13.43
N ASN A 230 -6.82 8.88 -14.69
CA ASN A 230 -7.87 8.97 -15.72
C ASN A 230 -9.00 7.98 -15.44
N VAL A 231 -8.67 6.75 -15.03
CA VAL A 231 -9.65 5.72 -14.68
C VAL A 231 -10.48 6.15 -13.47
N ARG A 232 -9.85 6.65 -12.38
CA ARG A 232 -10.59 7.18 -11.21
C ARG A 232 -11.57 8.28 -11.61
N ARG A 233 -11.13 9.24 -12.44
CA ARG A 233 -11.98 10.33 -12.92
C ARG A 233 -13.14 9.83 -13.78
N ALA A 234 -12.90 8.85 -14.65
CA ALA A 234 -13.93 8.25 -15.49
C ALA A 234 -14.94 7.45 -14.68
N ALA A 235 -14.50 6.71 -13.65
CA ALA A 235 -15.41 6.01 -12.75
C ALA A 235 -16.30 6.99 -11.98
N ALA A 236 -15.71 8.03 -11.38
CA ALA A 236 -16.44 9.06 -10.66
C ALA A 236 -17.45 9.83 -11.56
N SER A 237 -17.06 10.20 -12.78
CA SER A 237 -17.96 10.90 -13.71
C SER A 237 -19.15 10.06 -14.17
N ARG A 238 -19.09 8.74 -13.98
CA ARG A 238 -20.16 7.78 -14.28
C ARG A 238 -21.05 7.47 -13.07
N GLY A 239 -20.80 8.13 -11.94
CA GLY A 239 -21.57 7.99 -10.71
C GLY A 239 -21.20 6.75 -9.92
N LEU A 240 -19.93 6.34 -9.95
CA LEU A 240 -19.36 5.34 -9.06
C LEU A 240 -18.64 6.04 -7.89
N ASP A 241 -18.73 5.48 -6.69
CA ASP A 241 -18.06 5.95 -5.49
C ASP A 241 -16.75 5.17 -5.26
N GLU A 242 -15.64 5.87 -5.00
CA GLU A 242 -14.35 5.22 -4.75
C GLU A 242 -14.33 4.62 -3.35
N ALA A 243 -14.09 3.31 -3.25
CA ALA A 243 -13.80 2.62 -2.01
C ALA A 243 -12.30 2.37 -1.89
N VAL A 244 -11.78 2.42 -0.67
CA VAL A 244 -10.41 2.00 -0.33
C VAL A 244 -10.53 0.88 0.68
N THR A 245 -10.13 -0.32 0.29
CA THR A 245 -10.28 -1.52 1.12
C THR A 245 -8.91 -2.08 1.52
N TRP A 246 -8.88 -2.91 2.57
CA TRP A 246 -7.63 -3.50 3.04
C TRP A 246 -6.97 -4.35 1.96
N SER A 247 -5.64 -4.25 1.86
CA SER A 247 -4.85 -5.07 0.93
C SER A 247 -4.68 -6.51 1.41
N PHE A 248 -4.90 -6.77 2.70
CA PHE A 248 -4.81 -8.09 3.32
C PHE A 248 -6.19 -8.51 3.86
N ILE A 249 -6.48 -9.79 3.72
CA ILE A 249 -7.77 -10.44 4.01
C ILE A 249 -7.51 -11.79 4.66
N SER A 250 -8.56 -12.51 5.03
CA SER A 250 -8.44 -13.88 5.53
C SER A 250 -7.97 -14.83 4.42
N GLU A 251 -7.33 -15.94 4.80
CA GLU A 251 -6.91 -16.98 3.87
C GLU A 251 -8.10 -17.59 3.11
N ALA A 252 -9.21 -17.84 3.82
CA ALA A 252 -10.44 -18.37 3.24
C ALA A 252 -11.07 -17.43 2.18
N GLU A 253 -11.06 -16.12 2.43
CA GLU A 253 -11.51 -15.14 1.43
C GLU A 253 -10.54 -15.06 0.24
N ALA A 254 -9.24 -15.15 0.47
CA ALA A 254 -8.26 -15.12 -0.62
C ALA A 254 -8.46 -16.30 -1.57
N GLU A 255 -8.50 -17.53 -1.04
CA GLU A 255 -8.68 -18.78 -1.81
C GLU A 255 -9.93 -18.78 -2.70
N ALA A 256 -10.97 -18.06 -2.29
CA ALA A 256 -12.22 -17.93 -3.03
C ALA A 256 -12.05 -17.19 -4.36
N PHE A 257 -11.11 -16.25 -4.45
CA PHE A 257 -10.90 -15.39 -5.62
C PHE A 257 -9.58 -15.64 -6.34
N GLY A 258 -8.67 -16.43 -5.76
CA GLY A 258 -7.40 -16.81 -6.36
C GLY A 258 -6.42 -17.38 -5.34
N PRO A 259 -5.20 -17.77 -5.74
CA PRO A 259 -4.19 -18.22 -4.80
C PRO A 259 -3.75 -17.07 -3.89
N GLY A 260 -3.83 -17.27 -2.57
CA GLY A 260 -3.31 -16.36 -1.55
C GLY A 260 -1.79 -16.38 -1.47
N ALA A 261 -1.11 -15.91 -2.53
CA ALA A 261 0.31 -16.20 -2.72
C ALA A 261 1.23 -15.62 -1.64
N TRP A 262 0.85 -14.50 -1.02
CA TRP A 262 1.69 -13.79 -0.06
C TRP A 262 0.97 -13.69 1.30
N ALA A 263 1.58 -14.23 2.35
CA ALA A 263 1.08 -14.17 3.72
C ALA A 263 2.02 -13.34 4.60
N LEU A 264 1.46 -12.56 5.52
CA LEU A 264 2.19 -11.78 6.50
C LEU A 264 2.75 -12.69 7.60
N ALA A 265 4.02 -12.50 7.96
CA ALA A 265 4.67 -13.24 9.04
C ALA A 265 4.16 -12.83 10.44
N ASN A 266 3.74 -11.58 10.57
CA ASN A 266 3.27 -10.96 11.81
C ASN A 266 1.97 -10.17 11.55
N PRO A 267 0.87 -10.86 11.20
CA PRO A 267 -0.39 -10.21 10.90
C PRO A 267 -1.00 -9.56 12.14
N ILE A 268 -1.83 -8.53 11.94
CA ILE A 268 -2.59 -7.89 13.03
C ILE A 268 -3.61 -8.89 13.61
N SER A 269 -4.22 -9.72 12.75
CA SER A 269 -5.15 -10.79 13.09
C SER A 269 -5.18 -11.84 11.98
N GLU A 270 -5.72 -13.03 12.24
CA GLU A 270 -5.85 -14.09 11.21
C GLU A 270 -6.75 -13.67 10.05
N ASP A 271 -7.76 -12.82 10.30
CA ASP A 271 -8.63 -12.23 9.26
C ASP A 271 -7.90 -11.19 8.37
N MET A 272 -6.64 -10.87 8.67
CA MET A 272 -5.82 -9.87 8.01
C MET A 272 -4.41 -10.41 7.73
N LYS A 273 -4.34 -11.63 7.19
CA LYS A 273 -3.10 -12.41 7.05
C LYS A 273 -2.58 -12.50 5.62
N VAL A 274 -3.46 -12.59 4.62
CA VAL A 274 -3.09 -12.91 3.24
C VAL A 274 -3.33 -11.71 2.34
N MET A 275 -2.36 -11.38 1.47
CA MET A 275 -2.51 -10.30 0.51
C MET A 275 -3.55 -10.67 -0.57
N ARG A 276 -4.48 -9.76 -0.86
CA ARG A 276 -5.65 -10.02 -1.70
C ARG A 276 -5.27 -10.37 -3.17
N PRO A 277 -5.77 -11.47 -3.74
CA PRO A 277 -5.56 -11.81 -5.15
C PRO A 277 -6.50 -11.06 -6.11
N SER A 278 -7.55 -10.44 -5.57
CA SER A 278 -8.54 -9.61 -6.28
C SER A 278 -8.99 -8.47 -5.37
N LEU A 279 -9.53 -7.40 -5.95
CA LEU A 279 -10.16 -6.31 -5.21
C LEU A 279 -11.64 -6.60 -4.87
N LEU A 280 -12.23 -7.64 -5.48
CA LEU A 280 -13.63 -8.01 -5.28
C LEU A 280 -13.99 -8.31 -3.81
N PRO A 281 -13.20 -9.04 -3.00
CA PRO A 281 -13.57 -9.35 -1.61
C PRO A 281 -13.86 -8.07 -0.80
N GLY A 282 -12.95 -7.11 -0.85
CA GLY A 282 -13.09 -5.84 -0.14
C GLY A 282 -14.30 -5.03 -0.64
N LEU A 283 -14.51 -4.97 -1.95
CA LEU A 283 -15.65 -4.26 -2.54
C LEU A 283 -16.98 -4.93 -2.20
N ILE A 284 -17.04 -6.26 -2.16
CA ILE A 284 -18.22 -7.03 -1.76
C ILE A 284 -18.58 -6.71 -0.30
N ALA A 285 -17.60 -6.79 0.61
CA ALA A 285 -17.80 -6.44 2.01
C ALA A 285 -18.21 -4.97 2.19
N ALA A 286 -17.68 -4.05 1.36
CA ALA A 286 -18.10 -2.65 1.37
C ALA A 286 -19.54 -2.45 0.88
N ALA A 287 -19.93 -3.08 -0.23
CA ALA A 287 -21.29 -2.99 -0.76
C ALA A 287 -22.32 -3.57 0.22
N ARG A 288 -22.05 -4.78 0.75
CA ARG A 288 -22.89 -5.40 1.78
C ARG A 288 -23.11 -4.47 2.97
N ARG A 289 -22.03 -3.92 3.54
CA ARG A 289 -22.11 -2.97 4.66
C ARG A 289 -22.97 -1.73 4.38
N ASN A 290 -23.10 -1.31 3.12
CA ASN A 290 -23.97 -0.21 2.75
C ASN A 290 -25.44 -0.66 2.61
N LEU A 291 -25.68 -1.79 1.95
CA LEU A 291 -27.02 -2.35 1.78
C LEU A 291 -27.64 -2.76 3.13
N ASP A 292 -26.86 -3.35 4.03
CA ASP A 292 -27.29 -3.71 5.40
C ASP A 292 -27.68 -2.49 6.24
N ARG A 293 -27.20 -1.29 5.87
CA ARG A 293 -27.59 0.00 6.47
C ARG A 293 -28.75 0.69 5.76
N GLY A 294 -29.41 -0.01 4.83
CA GLY A 294 -30.60 0.46 4.13
C GLY A 294 -30.33 1.23 2.84
N ALA A 295 -29.10 1.23 2.32
CA ALA A 295 -28.85 1.78 0.99
C ALA A 295 -29.58 0.92 -0.08
N PRO A 296 -30.31 1.51 -1.04
CA PRO A 296 -31.02 0.74 -2.07
C PRO A 296 -30.08 0.20 -3.16
N SER A 297 -28.88 0.77 -3.27
CA SER A 297 -27.89 0.44 -4.28
C SER A 297 -26.49 0.76 -3.78
N ALA A 298 -25.50 -0.01 -4.21
CA ALA A 298 -24.09 0.30 -4.05
C ALA A 298 -23.40 0.29 -5.42
N ARG A 299 -22.73 1.38 -5.77
CA ARG A 299 -22.03 1.54 -7.05
C ARG A 299 -20.58 1.90 -6.76
N LEU A 300 -19.79 0.90 -6.39
CA LEU A 300 -18.46 1.09 -5.85
C LEU A 300 -17.40 0.81 -6.91
N PHE A 301 -16.27 1.50 -6.82
CA PHE A 301 -15.06 1.13 -7.55
C PHE A 301 -13.82 1.28 -6.68
N GLU A 302 -12.76 0.54 -6.99
CA GLU A 302 -11.45 0.71 -6.38
C GLU A 302 -10.37 0.60 -7.47
N VAL A 303 -9.36 1.48 -7.41
CA VAL A 303 -8.12 1.34 -8.19
C VAL A 303 -6.99 1.01 -7.22
N GLY A 304 -6.50 -0.22 -7.31
CA GLY A 304 -5.52 -0.76 -6.36
C GLY A 304 -4.67 -1.86 -6.96
N ARG A 305 -4.11 -2.72 -6.10
CA ARG A 305 -3.25 -3.83 -6.49
C ARG A 305 -3.91 -5.16 -6.15
N ARG A 306 -3.81 -6.09 -7.10
CA ARG A 306 -3.91 -7.53 -6.85
C ARG A 306 -2.51 -8.09 -6.63
N TYR A 307 -2.35 -8.94 -5.64
CA TYR A 307 -1.07 -9.57 -5.29
C TYR A 307 -1.07 -11.00 -5.83
N LEU A 308 -0.30 -11.21 -6.89
CA LEU A 308 -0.16 -12.51 -7.55
C LEU A 308 1.22 -13.10 -7.23
N ALA A 309 1.41 -14.39 -7.50
CA ALA A 309 2.63 -15.12 -7.14
C ALA A 309 3.90 -14.40 -7.62
N GLU A 310 3.90 -13.84 -8.82
CA GLU A 310 5.08 -13.19 -9.41
C GLU A 310 5.22 -11.71 -9.03
N ASN A 311 4.10 -11.01 -8.81
CA ASN A 311 4.12 -9.56 -8.59
C ASN A 311 2.77 -8.99 -8.16
N GLU A 312 2.80 -7.75 -7.71
CA GLU A 312 1.60 -6.91 -7.64
C GLU A 312 1.23 -6.35 -9.03
N ARG A 313 -0.06 -6.26 -9.32
CA ARG A 313 -0.57 -5.73 -10.59
C ARG A 313 -1.64 -4.67 -10.37
N PRO A 314 -1.56 -3.48 -11.01
CA PRO A 314 -2.62 -2.48 -10.96
C PRO A 314 -3.90 -3.01 -11.59
N THR A 315 -5.02 -2.83 -10.90
CA THR A 315 -6.34 -3.23 -11.37
C THR A 315 -7.37 -2.21 -10.93
N ALA A 316 -8.33 -1.92 -11.80
CA ALA A 316 -9.50 -1.12 -11.47
C ALA A 316 -10.71 -2.05 -11.44
N THR A 317 -11.38 -2.14 -10.30
CA THR A 317 -12.52 -3.03 -10.11
C THR A 317 -13.76 -2.21 -9.80
N VAL A 318 -14.88 -2.57 -10.42
CA VAL A 318 -16.21 -2.02 -10.18
C VAL A 318 -17.11 -3.10 -9.63
N LEU A 319 -17.94 -2.76 -8.65
CA LEU A 319 -19.00 -3.59 -8.12
C LEU A 319 -20.30 -2.80 -8.10
N LEU A 320 -21.35 -3.34 -8.71
CA LEU A 320 -22.69 -2.78 -8.74
C LEU A 320 -23.64 -3.76 -8.06
N ALA A 321 -24.38 -3.29 -7.06
CA ALA A 321 -25.32 -4.11 -6.30
C ALA A 321 -26.60 -3.33 -5.98
N GLY A 322 -27.70 -4.06 -5.80
CA GLY A 322 -29.03 -3.49 -5.58
C GLY A 322 -29.68 -2.96 -6.86
N ASP A 323 -30.48 -1.89 -6.73
CA ASP A 323 -31.25 -1.34 -7.83
C ASP A 323 -30.43 -0.36 -8.69
N LYS A 324 -30.31 -0.61 -9.99
CA LYS A 324 -29.80 0.35 -10.98
C LYS A 324 -30.68 1.60 -11.05
N THR A 325 -31.99 1.38 -11.12
CA THR A 325 -32.99 2.44 -11.06
C THR A 325 -33.98 2.12 -9.96
N PRO A 326 -34.17 3.01 -8.98
CA PRO A 326 -35.16 2.80 -7.94
C PRO A 326 -36.58 2.85 -8.53
N ARG A 327 -37.53 2.30 -7.77
CA ARG A 327 -38.95 2.46 -8.08
C ARG A 327 -39.30 3.95 -8.14
N SER A 328 -39.95 4.38 -9.22
CA SER A 328 -40.45 5.75 -9.32
C SER A 328 -41.73 5.80 -10.14
N TRP A 329 -42.50 6.89 -10.00
CA TRP A 329 -43.72 7.10 -10.79
C TRP A 329 -43.46 7.18 -12.31
N ARG A 330 -42.25 7.60 -12.72
CA ARG A 330 -41.87 7.76 -14.13
C ARG A 330 -41.24 6.50 -14.72
N SER A 331 -40.42 5.79 -13.95
CA SER A 331 -39.70 4.58 -14.39
C SER A 331 -40.42 3.27 -14.06
N GLY A 332 -41.46 3.32 -13.22
CA GLY A 332 -42.20 2.14 -12.80
C GLY A 332 -41.48 1.36 -11.71
N LYS A 333 -41.42 0.02 -11.87
CA LYS A 333 -40.76 -0.89 -10.94
C LYS A 333 -39.25 -0.63 -10.87
N SER A 334 -38.63 -1.01 -9.76
CA SER A 334 -37.16 -0.99 -9.68
C SER A 334 -36.56 -1.95 -10.70
N ARG A 335 -35.34 -1.64 -11.14
CA ARG A 335 -34.58 -2.49 -12.06
C ARG A 335 -33.23 -2.78 -11.42
N PRO A 336 -32.85 -4.06 -11.27
CA PRO A 336 -31.51 -4.42 -10.81
C PRO A 336 -30.48 -4.13 -11.90
N PHE A 337 -29.21 -4.18 -11.51
CA PHE A 337 -28.10 -4.24 -12.47
C PHE A 337 -28.05 -5.59 -13.18
N ASP A 338 -27.48 -5.60 -14.38
CA ASP A 338 -27.19 -6.83 -15.13
C ASP A 338 -25.74 -6.85 -15.69
N ALA A 339 -25.34 -7.96 -16.29
CA ALA A 339 -23.99 -8.13 -16.82
C ALA A 339 -23.62 -7.10 -17.92
N PHE A 340 -24.60 -6.48 -18.60
CA PHE A 340 -24.36 -5.44 -19.59
C PHE A 340 -24.01 -4.10 -18.92
N ASP A 341 -24.48 -3.84 -17.71
CA ASP A 341 -24.04 -2.68 -16.91
C ASP A 341 -22.55 -2.80 -16.57
N ALA A 342 -22.13 -3.96 -16.05
CA ALA A 342 -20.73 -4.24 -15.80
C ALA A 342 -19.86 -4.16 -17.07
N LYS A 343 -20.38 -4.66 -18.21
CA LYS A 343 -19.73 -4.51 -19.52
C LYS A 343 -19.52 -3.04 -19.90
N GLY A 344 -20.54 -2.21 -19.69
CA GLY A 344 -20.50 -0.78 -19.99
C GLY A 344 -19.42 -0.06 -19.18
N GLU A 345 -19.33 -0.37 -17.89
CA GLU A 345 -18.27 0.17 -17.03
C GLU A 345 -16.89 -0.32 -17.44
N ALA A 346 -16.72 -1.62 -17.71
CA ALA A 346 -15.44 -2.18 -18.17
C ALA A 346 -14.91 -1.49 -19.43
N ILE A 347 -15.76 -1.30 -20.44
CA ILE A 347 -15.40 -0.63 -21.70
C ILE A 347 -15.05 0.84 -21.47
N ALA A 348 -15.84 1.56 -20.67
CA ALA A 348 -15.60 2.97 -20.38
C ALA A 348 -14.29 3.19 -19.62
N LEU A 349 -13.98 2.34 -18.63
CA LEU A 349 -12.73 2.42 -17.88
C LEU A 349 -11.52 2.00 -18.73
N LEU A 350 -11.66 1.01 -19.61
CA LEU A 350 -10.64 0.65 -20.60
C LEU A 350 -10.34 1.82 -21.56
N GLU A 351 -11.36 2.51 -22.05
CA GLU A 351 -11.19 3.69 -22.91
C GLU A 351 -10.46 4.81 -22.16
N ALA A 352 -10.85 5.09 -20.91
CA ALA A 352 -10.19 6.08 -20.07
C ALA A 352 -8.72 5.72 -19.74
N ALA A 353 -8.42 4.43 -19.64
CA ALA A 353 -7.08 3.91 -19.49
C ALA A 353 -6.25 3.95 -20.80
N GLY A 354 -6.86 4.34 -21.91
CA GLY A 354 -6.21 4.44 -23.22
C GLY A 354 -6.09 3.11 -23.97
N ALA A 355 -6.91 2.11 -23.62
CA ALA A 355 -6.97 0.85 -24.37
C ALA A 355 -7.68 1.04 -25.73
N PRO A 356 -7.29 0.30 -26.79
CA PRO A 356 -7.93 0.40 -28.10
C PRO A 356 -9.26 -0.35 -28.11
N VAL A 357 -10.31 0.26 -27.53
CA VAL A 357 -11.61 -0.39 -27.29
C VAL A 357 -12.29 -0.92 -28.56
N ALA A 358 -12.05 -0.27 -29.72
CA ALA A 358 -12.55 -0.71 -31.02
C ALA A 358 -12.02 -2.09 -31.46
N ASN A 359 -10.91 -2.55 -30.88
CA ASN A 359 -10.26 -3.82 -31.20
C ASN A 359 -10.57 -4.91 -30.17
N LEU A 360 -11.36 -4.61 -29.13
CA LEU A 360 -11.69 -5.58 -28.09
C LEU A 360 -12.50 -6.72 -28.68
N GLN A 361 -12.17 -7.93 -28.24
CA GLN A 361 -12.88 -9.16 -28.57
C GLN A 361 -13.55 -9.69 -27.30
N LEU A 362 -14.82 -10.06 -27.41
CA LEU A 362 -15.55 -10.67 -26.31
C LEU A 362 -15.40 -12.19 -26.37
N TYR A 363 -15.00 -12.79 -25.27
CA TYR A 363 -14.98 -14.24 -25.11
C TYR A 363 -15.88 -14.62 -23.94
N PRO A 364 -16.83 -15.56 -24.12
CA PRO A 364 -17.66 -16.06 -23.03
C PRO A 364 -16.79 -16.80 -22.01
N ASP A 365 -17.34 -16.98 -20.81
CA ASP A 365 -16.67 -17.61 -19.66
C ASP A 365 -15.45 -16.81 -19.17
N ALA A 366 -15.64 -16.08 -18.08
CA ALA A 366 -14.59 -15.29 -17.44
C ALA A 366 -13.78 -16.07 -16.40
N GLY A 367 -14.03 -17.38 -16.24
CA GLY A 367 -13.35 -18.24 -15.27
C GLY A 367 -14.10 -18.38 -13.95
N PRO A 368 -13.48 -19.03 -12.94
CA PRO A 368 -14.16 -19.57 -11.76
C PRO A 368 -14.76 -18.52 -10.83
N THR A 369 -14.31 -17.26 -10.91
CA THR A 369 -14.86 -16.15 -10.12
C THR A 369 -16.25 -15.72 -10.59
N TRP A 370 -16.61 -16.06 -11.82
CA TRP A 370 -17.73 -15.49 -12.53
C TRP A 370 -18.80 -16.53 -12.86
N HIS A 371 -20.04 -16.08 -13.05
CA HIS A 371 -21.13 -16.95 -13.48
C HIS A 371 -20.85 -17.49 -14.90
N PRO A 372 -20.90 -18.81 -15.15
CA PRO A 372 -20.45 -19.42 -16.42
C PRO A 372 -21.25 -18.97 -17.64
N GLY A 373 -22.55 -18.68 -17.46
CA GLY A 373 -23.44 -18.20 -18.54
C GLY A 373 -23.70 -16.69 -18.58
N ARG A 374 -23.18 -15.91 -17.61
CA ARG A 374 -23.50 -14.48 -17.45
C ARG A 374 -22.25 -13.64 -17.16
N SER A 375 -21.15 -14.06 -17.78
CA SER A 375 -19.86 -13.39 -17.70
C SER A 375 -19.06 -13.53 -18.99
N ALA A 376 -18.12 -12.61 -19.18
CA ALA A 376 -17.21 -12.63 -20.31
C ALA A 376 -15.91 -11.89 -20.01
N THR A 377 -14.91 -12.14 -20.85
CA THR A 377 -13.66 -11.38 -20.88
C THR A 377 -13.61 -10.47 -22.10
N LEU A 378 -13.03 -9.28 -21.92
CA LEU A 378 -12.61 -8.41 -23.00
C LEU A 378 -11.12 -8.63 -23.25
N ARG A 379 -10.76 -8.94 -24.50
CA ARG A 379 -9.39 -9.31 -24.88
C ARG A 379 -8.87 -8.51 -26.08
N LEU A 380 -7.56 -8.31 -26.12
CA LEU A 380 -6.82 -7.80 -27.27
C LEU A 380 -6.12 -8.98 -27.96
N GLY A 381 -6.80 -9.55 -28.95
CA GLY A 381 -6.47 -10.88 -29.48
C GLY A 381 -6.88 -12.00 -28.50
N PRO A 382 -6.54 -13.27 -28.78
CA PRO A 382 -7.06 -14.40 -28.02
C PRO A 382 -6.45 -14.56 -26.62
N LYS A 383 -5.23 -14.06 -26.40
CA LYS A 383 -4.43 -14.31 -25.19
C LYS A 383 -4.45 -13.16 -24.17
N THR A 384 -4.50 -11.91 -24.63
CA THR A 384 -4.35 -10.75 -23.74
C THR A 384 -5.70 -10.34 -23.17
N ILE A 385 -6.00 -10.81 -21.96
CA ILE A 385 -7.21 -10.42 -21.22
C ILE A 385 -6.95 -9.05 -20.59
N VAL A 386 -7.78 -8.06 -20.93
CA VAL A 386 -7.68 -6.70 -20.39
C VAL A 386 -8.82 -6.34 -19.43
N ALA A 387 -9.93 -7.10 -19.48
CA ALA A 387 -10.95 -7.04 -18.45
C ALA A 387 -11.74 -8.36 -18.36
N ALA A 388 -12.32 -8.60 -17.19
CA ALA A 388 -13.32 -9.63 -16.93
C ALA A 388 -14.55 -8.96 -16.30
N PHE A 389 -15.76 -9.35 -16.69
CA PHE A 389 -16.98 -8.75 -16.16
C PHE A 389 -18.15 -9.73 -16.18
N GLY A 390 -19.16 -9.46 -15.35
CA GLY A 390 -20.41 -10.21 -15.32
C GLY A 390 -20.98 -10.34 -13.93
N GLU A 391 -21.90 -11.28 -13.77
CA GLU A 391 -22.36 -11.73 -12.46
C GLU A 391 -21.29 -12.60 -11.77
N LEU A 392 -21.23 -12.51 -10.44
CA LEU A 392 -20.36 -13.37 -9.64
C LEU A 392 -20.84 -14.82 -9.68
N HIS A 393 -19.92 -15.76 -9.49
CA HIS A 393 -20.29 -17.16 -9.40
C HIS A 393 -21.17 -17.40 -8.14
N PRO A 394 -22.29 -18.13 -8.21
CA PRO A 394 -23.20 -18.31 -7.05
C PRO A 394 -22.54 -18.94 -5.82
N ARG A 395 -21.50 -19.75 -6.02
CA ARG A 395 -20.64 -20.28 -4.93
C ARG A 395 -19.94 -19.15 -4.17
N LEU A 396 -19.42 -18.16 -4.88
CA LEU A 396 -18.71 -17.02 -4.29
C LEU A 396 -19.67 -16.03 -3.65
N GLU A 397 -20.86 -15.85 -4.24
CA GLU A 397 -21.92 -15.06 -3.60
C GLU A 397 -22.24 -15.61 -2.21
N LYS A 398 -22.34 -16.93 -2.04
CA LYS A 398 -22.57 -17.54 -0.73
C LYS A 398 -21.36 -17.44 0.21
N LEU A 399 -20.16 -17.69 -0.30
CA LEU A 399 -18.94 -17.74 0.51
C LEU A 399 -18.51 -16.35 1.02
N ALA A 400 -18.57 -15.34 0.16
CA ALA A 400 -18.24 -13.96 0.49
C ALA A 400 -19.46 -13.17 1.00
N ASP A 401 -20.62 -13.84 1.15
CA ASP A 401 -21.91 -13.25 1.51
C ASP A 401 -22.19 -11.98 0.69
N ALA A 402 -22.02 -12.13 -0.62
CA ALA A 402 -22.15 -11.04 -1.56
C ALA A 402 -23.63 -10.64 -1.74
N PRO A 403 -23.90 -9.35 -2.01
CA PRO A 403 -25.25 -8.93 -2.35
C PRO A 403 -25.85 -9.73 -3.51
N GLU A 404 -27.12 -10.10 -3.40
CA GLU A 404 -27.81 -10.88 -4.44
C GLU A 404 -27.72 -10.16 -5.80
N ARG A 405 -27.35 -10.89 -6.85
CA ARG A 405 -27.22 -10.37 -8.22
C ARG A 405 -26.21 -9.23 -8.37
N ALA A 406 -25.19 -9.17 -7.50
CA ALA A 406 -24.09 -8.24 -7.69
C ALA A 406 -23.38 -8.53 -9.02
N VAL A 407 -23.14 -7.48 -9.80
CA VAL A 407 -22.36 -7.54 -11.02
C VAL A 407 -21.08 -6.76 -10.85
N ALA A 408 -20.01 -7.24 -11.46
CA ALA A 408 -18.70 -6.65 -11.29
C ALA A 408 -17.93 -6.60 -12.60
N ALA A 409 -16.92 -5.75 -12.63
CA ALA A 409 -15.93 -5.68 -13.69
C ALA A 409 -14.54 -5.48 -13.10
N GLU A 410 -13.57 -6.29 -13.50
CA GLU A 410 -12.15 -6.07 -13.23
C GLU A 410 -11.45 -5.64 -14.51
N VAL A 411 -10.77 -4.51 -14.50
CA VAL A 411 -9.96 -3.97 -15.59
C VAL A 411 -8.49 -4.08 -15.22
N TYR A 412 -7.77 -4.92 -15.95
CA TYR A 412 -6.36 -5.25 -15.71
C TYR A 412 -5.47 -4.19 -16.38
N LEU A 413 -5.17 -3.12 -15.65
CA LEU A 413 -4.41 -1.98 -16.17
C LEU A 413 -2.99 -2.35 -16.60
N ASP A 414 -2.42 -3.40 -16.01
CA ASP A 414 -1.14 -3.99 -16.39
C ASP A 414 -1.15 -4.67 -17.75
N ALA A 415 -2.30 -5.17 -18.19
CA ALA A 415 -2.44 -5.88 -19.46
C ALA A 415 -2.65 -4.93 -20.65
N ILE A 416 -2.83 -3.62 -20.42
CA ILE A 416 -3.07 -2.63 -21.48
C ILE A 416 -1.75 -2.35 -22.22
N PRO A 417 -1.67 -2.63 -23.53
CA PRO A 417 -0.44 -2.43 -24.30
C PRO A 417 0.08 -1.01 -24.22
N ILE A 418 1.40 -0.88 -24.22
CA ILE A 418 2.06 0.42 -24.34
C ILE A 418 1.99 0.85 -25.81
N PRO A 419 1.48 2.04 -26.14
CA PRO A 419 1.52 2.56 -27.50
C PRO A 419 2.95 2.57 -28.03
N ARG A 420 3.17 2.02 -29.22
CA ARG A 420 4.51 1.92 -29.84
C ARG A 420 5.09 3.26 -30.32
N SER A 421 4.29 4.33 -30.35
CA SER A 421 4.74 5.69 -30.60
C SER A 421 3.88 6.70 -29.82
N SER A 422 4.46 7.86 -29.50
CA SER A 422 3.67 9.06 -29.23
C SER A 422 2.89 9.34 -30.52
N GLY A 423 1.58 9.09 -30.51
CA GLY A 423 0.77 9.05 -31.72
C GLY A 423 0.97 10.27 -32.62
N HIS A 424 0.82 10.05 -33.93
CA HIS A 424 0.59 11.13 -34.88
C HIS A 424 -0.59 11.95 -34.34
N ALA A 425 -0.54 13.28 -34.50
CA ALA A 425 -1.68 14.14 -34.16
C ALA A 425 -2.96 13.49 -34.71
N ARG A 426 -4.04 13.47 -33.90
CA ARG A 426 -5.35 12.98 -34.37
C ARG A 426 -5.59 13.63 -35.73
N ALA A 427 -5.89 12.82 -36.74
CA ALA A 427 -6.14 13.34 -38.08
C ALA A 427 -7.19 14.46 -37.98
N HIS A 428 -7.00 15.52 -38.75
CA HIS A 428 -7.98 16.60 -38.81
C HIS A 428 -9.34 15.99 -39.11
N TYR A 429 -10.34 16.37 -38.31
CA TYR A 429 -11.70 15.93 -38.56
C TYR A 429 -12.19 16.60 -39.85
N THR A 430 -12.29 15.82 -40.92
CA THR A 430 -12.90 16.24 -42.17
C THR A 430 -14.31 15.68 -42.20
N PRO A 431 -15.35 16.52 -42.00
CA PRO A 431 -16.73 16.03 -42.06
C PRO A 431 -17.01 15.48 -43.47
N PRO A 432 -17.74 14.36 -43.60
CA PRO A 432 -18.15 13.87 -44.91
C PRO A 432 -18.97 14.92 -45.66
N THR A 433 -18.68 15.11 -46.95
CA THR A 433 -19.39 16.08 -47.81
C THR A 433 -20.73 15.57 -48.31
N LEU A 434 -20.95 14.25 -48.24
CA LEU A 434 -22.16 13.58 -48.71
C LEU A 434 -22.92 12.96 -47.54
N GLN A 435 -24.25 12.90 -47.69
CA GLN A 435 -25.15 12.37 -46.67
C GLN A 435 -24.94 10.85 -46.51
N PRO A 436 -24.88 10.34 -45.27
CA PRO A 436 -24.87 8.90 -45.03
C PRO A 436 -26.25 8.29 -45.35
N VAL A 437 -26.24 7.03 -45.75
CA VAL A 437 -27.46 6.24 -46.00
C VAL A 437 -27.51 5.11 -44.96
N THR A 438 -28.67 4.93 -44.32
CA THR A 438 -28.90 3.79 -43.42
C THR A 438 -29.76 2.74 -44.08
N ARG A 439 -29.46 1.46 -43.80
CA ARG A 439 -30.32 0.33 -44.15
C ARG A 439 -30.42 -0.64 -42.99
N ASP A 440 -31.63 -1.10 -42.74
CA ASP A 440 -31.93 -2.04 -41.68
C ASP A 440 -32.04 -3.44 -42.25
N PHE A 441 -31.42 -4.39 -41.56
CA PHE A 441 -31.47 -5.80 -41.88
C PHE A 441 -31.94 -6.58 -40.66
N ALA A 442 -32.99 -7.38 -40.82
CA ALA A 442 -33.41 -8.33 -39.79
C ALA A 442 -32.95 -9.73 -40.18
N PHE A 443 -32.12 -10.35 -39.34
CA PHE A 443 -31.61 -11.70 -39.59
C PHE A 443 -32.16 -12.68 -38.57
N ILE A 444 -32.71 -13.80 -39.04
CA ILE A 444 -32.93 -14.98 -38.20
C ILE A 444 -31.61 -15.74 -38.12
N VAL A 445 -31.14 -16.00 -36.91
CA VAL A 445 -29.82 -16.58 -36.63
C VAL A 445 -29.92 -17.81 -35.72
N PRO A 446 -28.90 -18.68 -35.72
CA PRO A 446 -28.75 -19.70 -34.68
C PRO A 446 -28.75 -19.06 -33.29
N ALA A 447 -29.40 -19.70 -32.32
CA ALA A 447 -29.59 -19.14 -30.97
C ALA A 447 -28.28 -18.93 -30.20
N ASP A 448 -27.24 -19.70 -30.54
CA ASP A 448 -25.91 -19.67 -29.95
C ASP A 448 -24.93 -18.74 -30.70
N LEU A 449 -25.32 -18.16 -31.84
CA LEU A 449 -24.46 -17.24 -32.60
C LEU A 449 -24.23 -15.94 -31.80
N PRO A 450 -22.98 -15.60 -31.42
CA PRO A 450 -22.73 -14.33 -30.75
C PRO A 450 -23.04 -13.15 -31.68
N ALA A 451 -23.85 -12.21 -31.22
CA ALA A 451 -24.24 -11.04 -32.01
C ALA A 451 -23.05 -10.21 -32.50
N ASP A 452 -21.96 -10.13 -31.72
CA ASP A 452 -20.72 -9.44 -32.12
C ASP A 452 -20.07 -10.10 -33.34
N THR A 453 -20.15 -11.42 -33.48
CA THR A 453 -19.66 -12.14 -34.67
C THR A 453 -20.42 -11.71 -35.93
N LEU A 454 -21.75 -11.59 -35.83
CA LEU A 454 -22.60 -11.10 -36.91
C LEU A 454 -22.27 -9.63 -37.26
N ILE A 455 -22.21 -8.75 -36.26
CA ILE A 455 -21.93 -7.32 -36.46
C ILE A 455 -20.57 -7.12 -37.15
N ARG A 456 -19.54 -7.88 -36.77
CA ARG A 456 -18.22 -7.81 -37.39
C ARG A 456 -18.21 -8.32 -38.82
N ALA A 457 -18.92 -9.40 -39.11
CA ALA A 457 -19.05 -9.92 -40.47
C ALA A 457 -19.73 -8.89 -41.38
N ILE A 458 -20.83 -8.27 -40.91
CA ILE A 458 -21.54 -7.20 -41.62
C ILE A 458 -20.62 -5.99 -41.85
N ARG A 459 -19.95 -5.51 -40.80
CA ARG A 459 -19.00 -4.38 -40.91
C ARG A 459 -17.84 -4.67 -41.86
N GLY A 460 -17.44 -5.93 -41.97
CA GLY A 460 -16.39 -6.40 -42.88
C GLY A 460 -16.84 -6.65 -44.32
N ALA A 461 -18.15 -6.63 -44.61
CA ALA A 461 -18.71 -7.00 -45.91
C ALA A 461 -18.34 -6.00 -47.02
N GLU A 462 -18.28 -4.71 -46.70
CA GLU A 462 -17.83 -3.65 -47.61
C GLU A 462 -17.13 -2.53 -46.82
N LYS A 463 -15.84 -2.74 -46.51
CA LYS A 463 -15.08 -1.84 -45.62
C LYS A 463 -14.93 -0.42 -46.13
N GLN A 464 -15.09 -0.18 -47.44
CA GLN A 464 -14.98 1.17 -48.00
C GLN A 464 -16.27 1.98 -47.82
N ALA A 465 -17.43 1.32 -47.79
CA ALA A 465 -18.73 2.00 -47.68
C ALA A 465 -19.32 1.93 -46.26
N ILE A 466 -19.17 0.79 -45.56
CA ILE A 466 -19.79 0.58 -44.25
C ILE A 466 -18.95 1.22 -43.16
N ILE A 467 -19.48 2.29 -42.55
CA ILE A 467 -18.81 2.99 -41.44
C ILE A 467 -19.29 2.54 -40.07
N ALA A 468 -20.52 2.03 -39.97
CA ALA A 468 -21.10 1.51 -38.74
C ALA A 468 -22.08 0.36 -39.00
N ALA A 469 -22.15 -0.57 -38.05
CA ALA A 469 -23.18 -1.59 -37.98
C ALA A 469 -23.61 -1.71 -36.50
N ARG A 470 -24.89 -1.49 -36.21
CA ARG A 470 -25.42 -1.42 -34.86
C ARG A 470 -26.59 -2.38 -34.71
N LEU A 471 -26.50 -3.28 -33.73
CA LEU A 471 -27.67 -4.04 -33.27
C LEU A 471 -28.60 -3.09 -32.51
N PHE A 472 -29.84 -2.98 -32.94
CA PHE A 472 -30.84 -2.13 -32.28
C PHE A 472 -32.04 -2.90 -31.74
N ASP A 473 -32.27 -4.14 -32.20
CA ASP A 473 -33.33 -5.00 -31.67
C ASP A 473 -32.92 -6.47 -31.61
N ARG A 474 -33.44 -7.17 -30.61
CA ARG A 474 -33.32 -8.63 -30.40
C ARG A 474 -34.69 -9.14 -29.98
N PHE A 475 -35.30 -9.99 -30.80
CA PHE A 475 -36.57 -10.63 -30.48
C PHE A 475 -36.54 -12.12 -30.79
N GLU A 476 -37.29 -12.90 -30.03
CA GLU A 476 -37.49 -14.33 -30.28
C GLU A 476 -38.63 -14.49 -31.30
N ALA A 477 -38.32 -15.05 -32.47
CA ALA A 477 -39.30 -15.37 -33.50
C ALA A 477 -39.75 -16.84 -33.37
N SER A 478 -40.87 -17.19 -33.99
CA SER A 478 -41.32 -18.59 -34.14
C SER A 478 -40.27 -19.50 -34.78
N ASP A 479 -39.40 -18.91 -35.61
CA ASP A 479 -38.48 -19.64 -36.46
C ASP A 479 -37.01 -19.49 -36.02
N GLY A 480 -36.75 -18.94 -34.83
CA GLY A 480 -35.41 -18.71 -34.28
C GLY A 480 -35.21 -17.32 -33.68
N LEU A 481 -33.97 -17.02 -33.29
CA LEU A 481 -33.60 -15.71 -32.75
C LEU A 481 -33.47 -14.71 -33.88
N SER A 482 -34.11 -13.54 -33.77
CA SER A 482 -33.97 -12.48 -34.75
C SER A 482 -33.14 -11.32 -34.20
N LEU A 483 -32.19 -10.87 -35.01
CA LEU A 483 -31.32 -9.73 -34.72
C LEU A 483 -31.52 -8.65 -35.78
N ALA A 484 -31.92 -7.44 -35.37
CA ALA A 484 -32.07 -6.30 -36.26
C ALA A 484 -30.82 -5.40 -36.20
N VAL A 485 -30.19 -5.21 -37.36
CA VAL A 485 -28.94 -4.49 -37.52
C VAL A 485 -29.14 -3.30 -38.46
N GLU A 486 -28.87 -2.10 -37.96
CA GLU A 486 -28.79 -0.89 -38.76
C GLU A 486 -27.37 -0.77 -39.30
N VAL A 487 -27.24 -0.64 -40.62
CA VAL A 487 -25.96 -0.48 -41.31
C VAL A 487 -25.90 0.93 -41.88
N THR A 488 -24.88 1.70 -41.47
CA THR A 488 -24.64 3.05 -41.97
C THR A 488 -23.57 3.02 -43.06
N LEU A 489 -23.94 3.50 -44.24
CA LEU A 489 -23.11 3.62 -45.42
C LEU A 489 -22.70 5.08 -45.63
N GLN A 490 -21.42 5.33 -45.85
CA GLN A 490 -20.89 6.65 -46.16
C GLN A 490 -20.43 6.70 -47.61
N PRO A 491 -21.08 7.49 -48.48
CA PRO A 491 -20.59 7.70 -49.83
C PRO A 491 -19.22 8.38 -49.84
N GLY A 492 -18.38 8.02 -50.83
CA GLY A 492 -17.07 8.63 -51.08
C GLY A 492 -17.20 9.93 -51.87
N GLU A 493 -16.77 9.93 -53.13
CA GLU A 493 -16.82 11.13 -53.99
C GLU A 493 -18.22 11.42 -54.57
N LYS A 494 -19.08 10.41 -54.70
CA LYS A 494 -20.42 10.51 -55.29
C LYS A 494 -21.43 9.76 -54.43
N SER A 495 -22.68 10.22 -54.44
CA SER A 495 -23.80 9.53 -53.78
C SER A 495 -23.99 8.14 -54.36
N PHE A 496 -24.39 7.18 -53.52
CA PHE A 496 -24.71 5.84 -53.99
C PHE A 496 -25.93 5.85 -54.91
N THR A 497 -25.83 5.11 -56.00
CA THR A 497 -26.96 4.74 -56.85
C THR A 497 -27.75 3.59 -56.22
N GLU A 498 -29.01 3.41 -56.62
CA GLU A 498 -29.83 2.25 -56.18
C GLU A 498 -29.17 0.90 -56.46
N MET A 499 -28.47 0.79 -57.61
CA MET A 499 -27.72 -0.40 -57.98
C MET A 499 -26.57 -0.69 -57.01
N GLU A 500 -25.79 0.33 -56.63
CA GLU A 500 -24.69 0.17 -55.67
C GLU A 500 -25.21 -0.20 -54.27
N LEU A 501 -26.31 0.43 -53.83
CA LEU A 501 -26.95 0.10 -52.55
C LEU A 501 -27.46 -1.35 -52.55
N ALA A 502 -28.04 -1.81 -53.65
CA ALA A 502 -28.49 -3.19 -53.80
C ALA A 502 -27.31 -4.18 -53.75
N GLU A 503 -26.19 -3.88 -54.42
CA GLU A 503 -24.98 -4.71 -54.35
C GLU A 503 -24.35 -4.76 -52.96
N ILE A 504 -24.27 -3.62 -52.26
CA ILE A 504 -23.80 -3.58 -50.86
C ILE A 504 -24.73 -4.41 -49.97
N SER A 505 -26.05 -4.28 -50.15
CA SER A 505 -27.05 -5.05 -49.39
C SER A 505 -26.87 -6.56 -49.61
N LYS A 506 -26.64 -7.00 -50.86
CA LYS A 506 -26.33 -8.41 -51.17
C LYS A 506 -25.05 -8.88 -50.48
N ARG A 507 -24.00 -8.06 -50.44
CA ARG A 507 -22.74 -8.40 -49.73
C ARG A 507 -22.96 -8.55 -48.23
N VAL A 508 -23.76 -7.66 -47.63
CA VAL A 508 -24.15 -7.74 -46.21
C VAL A 508 -24.91 -9.03 -45.93
N VAL A 509 -25.91 -9.36 -46.74
CA VAL A 509 -26.68 -10.61 -46.60
C VAL A 509 -25.77 -11.83 -46.77
N ALA A 510 -24.94 -11.88 -47.81
CA ALA A 510 -24.02 -12.99 -48.05
C ALA A 510 -22.98 -13.16 -46.92
N ALA A 511 -22.55 -12.07 -46.27
CA ALA A 511 -21.67 -12.14 -45.11
C ALA A 511 -22.37 -12.75 -43.88
N ALA A 512 -23.65 -12.41 -43.68
CA ALA A 512 -24.47 -12.99 -42.62
C ALA A 512 -24.80 -14.47 -42.89
N GLU A 513 -25.11 -14.84 -44.14
CA GLU A 513 -25.41 -16.22 -44.56
C GLU A 513 -24.25 -17.19 -44.29
N LYS A 514 -23.00 -16.74 -44.41
CA LYS A 514 -21.81 -17.52 -44.03
C LYS A 514 -21.78 -17.93 -42.55
N LEU A 515 -22.55 -17.25 -41.71
CA LEU A 515 -22.71 -17.54 -40.27
C LEU A 515 -24.00 -18.31 -39.97
N GLY A 516 -24.70 -18.81 -41.00
CA GLY A 516 -25.98 -19.49 -40.86
C GLY A 516 -27.18 -18.55 -40.63
N ALA A 517 -27.00 -17.24 -40.82
CA ALA A 517 -28.08 -16.28 -40.73
C ALA A 517 -28.92 -16.27 -42.01
N ARG A 518 -30.23 -16.05 -41.89
CA ARG A 518 -31.13 -15.82 -43.04
C ARG A 518 -31.82 -14.48 -42.91
N LEU A 519 -31.91 -13.73 -44.01
CA LEU A 519 -32.64 -12.47 -44.02
C LEU A 519 -34.13 -12.75 -43.77
N ARG A 520 -34.73 -12.02 -42.83
CA ARG A 520 -36.16 -12.06 -42.56
C ARG A 520 -36.86 -11.20 -43.62
N THR A 521 -37.62 -11.87 -44.48
CA THR A 521 -38.49 -11.25 -45.49
C THR A 521 -39.76 -10.70 -44.89
#